data_AF-A0A8J7I7W8-F1
#
_entry.id   AF-A0A8J7I7W8-F1
#
_cell.length_a   1.000
_cell.length_b   1.000
_cell.length_c   1.000
_cell.angle_alpha   90.00
_cell.angle_beta   90.00
_cell.angle_gamma   90.00
#
_symmetry.space_group_name_H-M   'P 1'
#
loop_
_entity.id
_entity.type
_entity.pdbx_description
1 polymer ?
#
loop_
_entity_poly.entity_id
_entity_poly.type
_entity_poly.pdbx_seq_one_letter_code
_entity_poly.pdbx_strand_id
1 'polypeptide(L)' 'MNLSPKAIRFIIEALDYRVKAYQERLQTEVLDEDEASDITNDALFLESLRQELAKTQEVSITP' A
#
# COMPACT_ATOMS: atom_id res chain seq x y z
N MET A 1 10.19 6.98 -11.77
CA MET A 1 10.04 5.69 -12.47
C MET A 1 9.30 5.92 -13.78
N ASN A 2 9.66 5.23 -14.87
CA ASN A 2 8.94 5.34 -16.15
C ASN A 2 7.95 4.18 -16.27
N LEU A 3 6.90 4.19 -15.44
CA LEU A 3 5.87 3.15 -15.40
C LEU A 3 4.67 3.60 -16.22
N SER A 4 4.09 2.66 -16.98
CA SER A 4 2.83 2.94 -17.67
C SER A 4 1.68 3.15 -16.68
N PRO A 5 0.62 3.91 -17.02
CA PRO A 5 -0.54 4.07 -16.15
C PRO A 5 -1.17 2.73 -15.73
N LYS A 6 -1.14 1.72 -16.62
CA LYS A 6 -1.61 0.36 -16.31
C LYS A 6 -0.74 -0.33 -15.26
N ALA A 7 0.59 -0.19 -15.36
CA ALA A 7 1.50 -0.72 -14.36
C ALA A 7 1.29 -0.05 -12.99
N ILE A 8 1.11 1.27 -12.95
CA ILE A 8 0.84 1.99 -11.71
C ILE A 8 -0.46 1.49 -11.07
N ARG A 9 -1.54 1.28 -11.84
CA ARG A 9 -2.79 0.70 -11.32
C ARG A 9 -2.60 -0.67 -10.69
N PHE A 10 -1.93 -1.59 -11.38
CA PHE A 10 -1.67 -2.92 -10.83
C PHE A 10 -0.81 -2.90 -9.56
N ILE A 11 0.16 -1.98 -9.49
CA ILE A 11 0.95 -1.81 -8.27
C ILE A 11 0.06 -1.32 -7.13
N ILE A 12 -0.79 -0.31 -7.36
CA ILE A 12 -1.74 0.19 -6.35
C ILE A 12 -2.65 -0.95 -5.86
N GLU A 13 -3.23 -1.74 -6.76
CA GLU A 13 -4.08 -2.89 -6.40
C GLU A 13 -3.35 -3.93 -5.54
N ALA A 14 -2.09 -4.22 -5.87
CA ALA A 14 -1.26 -5.14 -5.08
C ALA A 14 -0.93 -4.57 -3.69
N LEU A 15 -0.66 -3.27 -3.59
CA LEU A 15 -0.45 -2.59 -2.31
C LEU A 15 -1.72 -2.63 -1.46
N ASP A 16 -2.88 -2.32 -2.04
CA ASP A 16 -4.17 -2.38 -1.35
C ASP A 16 -4.47 -3.79 -0.82
N TYR A 17 -4.23 -4.83 -1.63
CA TYR A 17 -4.36 -6.22 -1.19
C TYR A 17 -3.45 -6.54 0.00
N ARG A 18 -2.19 -6.09 -0.04
CA ARG A 18 -1.20 -6.38 1.00
C ARG A 18 -1.50 -5.66 2.31
N VAL A 19 -1.91 -4.41 2.24
CA VAL A 19 -2.35 -3.61 3.41
C VAL A 19 -3.57 -4.26 4.05
N LYS A 20 -4.56 -4.67 3.25
CA LYS A 20 -5.73 -5.39 3.77
C LYS A 20 -5.34 -6.68 4.49
N ALA A 21 -4.44 -7.48 3.91
CA ALA A 21 -3.94 -8.69 4.55
C ALA A 21 -3.23 -8.39 5.89
N TYR A 22 -2.45 -7.30 5.98
CA TYR A 22 -1.85 -6.87 7.25
C TYR A 22 -2.90 -6.48 8.28
N GLN A 23 -3.91 -5.72 7.89
CA GLN A 23 -5.02 -5.32 8.77
C GLN A 23 -5.82 -6.52 9.28
N GLU A 24 -6.07 -7.52 8.42
CA GLU A 24 -6.71 -8.78 8.83
C GLU A 24 -5.85 -9.52 9.86
N ARG A 25 -4.55 -9.67 9.61
CA ARG A 25 -3.64 -10.32 10.56
C ARG A 25 -3.62 -9.63 11.92
N LEU A 26 -3.53 -8.29 11.96
CA LEU A 26 -3.58 -7.52 13.20
C LEU A 26 -4.89 -7.71 13.99
N GLN A 27 -5.98 -8.10 13.33
CA GLN A 27 -7.28 -8.32 13.97
C GLN A 27 -7.50 -9.78 14.38
N THR A 28 -6.93 -10.74 13.65
CA THR A 28 -7.24 -12.17 13.82
C THR A 28 -6.14 -12.98 14.48
N GLU A 29 -4.88 -12.55 14.38
CA GLU A 29 -3.73 -13.25 14.94
C GLU A 29 -3.39 -12.73 16.33
N VAL A 30 -2.88 -13.61 17.20
CA VAL A 30 -2.28 -13.22 18.48
C VAL A 30 -0.81 -12.95 18.21
N LEU A 31 -0.50 -11.68 17.97
CA LEU A 31 0.84 -11.19 17.68
C LEU A 31 1.46 -10.65 18.96
N ASP A 32 2.78 -10.77 19.08
CA ASP A 32 3.50 -9.99 20.08
C ASP A 32 3.63 -8.51 19.68
N GLU A 33 4.12 -7.68 20.59
CA GLU A 33 4.22 -6.24 20.40
C GLU A 33 5.18 -5.87 19.25
N ASP A 34 6.27 -6.62 19.09
CA ASP A 34 7.27 -6.38 18.05
C ASP A 34 6.68 -6.74 16.67
N GLU A 35 6.04 -7.90 16.55
CA GLU A 35 5.37 -8.35 15.33
C GLU A 35 4.23 -7.41 14.92
N ALA A 36 3.40 -6.96 15.88
CA ALA A 36 2.32 -6.02 15.62
C ALA A 36 2.86 -4.64 15.19
N SER A 37 3.96 -4.18 15.81
CA SER A 37 4.64 -2.94 15.45
C SER A 37 5.22 -3.01 14.03
N ASP A 38 5.93 -4.09 13.69
CA ASP A 38 6.51 -4.30 12.36
C ASP A 38 5.44 -4.30 11.27
N ILE A 39 4.35 -5.04 11.48
CA ILE A 39 3.22 -5.10 10.54
C ILE A 39 2.57 -3.72 10.38
N THR A 40 2.40 -2.98 11.47
CA THR A 40 1.81 -1.63 11.43
C THR A 40 2.71 -0.66 10.66
N ASN A 41 4.02 -0.70 10.90
CA ASN A 41 4.99 0.14 10.22
C ASN A 41 5.05 -0.16 8.72
N ASP A 42 5.08 -1.44 8.35
CA ASP A 42 5.01 -1.86 6.96
C ASP A 42 3.72 -1.36 6.28
N ALA A 43 2.57 -1.53 6.92
CA ALA A 43 1.29 -1.09 6.38
C ALA A 43 1.27 0.42 6.12
N LEU A 44 1.76 1.23 7.06
CA LEU A 44 1.87 2.69 6.90
C LEU A 44 2.79 3.09 5.75
N PHE A 45 3.92 2.39 5.57
CA PHE A 45 4.83 2.62 4.45
C PHE A 45 4.16 2.29 3.12
N LEU A 46 3.47 1.13 3.02
CA LEU A 46 2.76 0.73 1.81
C LEU A 46 1.62 1.70 1.46
N GLU A 47 0.88 2.20 2.45
CA GLU A 47 -0.15 3.22 2.24
C GLU A 47 0.44 4.54 1.72
N SER A 48 1.58 4.96 2.27
CA SER A 48 2.30 6.15 1.82
C SER A 48 2.76 6.02 0.37
N LEU A 49 3.37 4.88 0.02
CA LEU A 49 3.78 4.57 -1.35
C LEU A 49 2.58 4.53 -2.31
N ARG A 50 1.46 3.96 -1.88
CA ARG A 50 0.21 3.92 -2.64
C ARG A 50 -0.28 5.33 -2.96
N GLN A 51 -0.25 6.24 -1.99
CA GLN A 51 -0.66 7.64 -2.18
C GLN A 51 0.24 8.38 -3.17
N GLU A 52 1.56 8.14 -3.13
CA GLU A 52 2.50 8.73 -4.11
C GLU A 52 2.23 8.23 -5.54
N LEU A 53 1.98 6.93 -5.69
CA LEU A 53 1.62 6.34 -6.97
C LEU A 53 0.28 6.86 -7.51
N ALA A 54 -0.70 7.07 -6.62
CA ALA A 54 -2.00 7.65 -6.99
C ALA A 54 -1.86 9.09 -7.49
N LYS A 55 -1.04 9.93 -6.82
CA LYS A 55 -0.73 11.29 -7.28
C LYS A 55 -0.11 11.30 -8.69
N THR A 56 0.71 10.29 -9.01
CA THR A 56 1.30 10.14 -10.34
C THR A 56 0.23 9.89 -11.43
N GLN A 57 -0.89 9.23 -11.08
CA GLN A 57 -2.03 9.09 -12.00
C GLN A 57 -2.85 10.37 -12.15
N GLU A 58 -3.03 11.17 -11.08
CA GLU A 58 -3.80 12.42 -11.14
C GLU A 58 -3.10 13.51 -11.97
N VAL A 59 -1.77 13.59 -11.89
CA VAL A 59 -0.96 14.56 -12.68
C VAL A 59 -1.02 14.29 -14.19
N SER A 60 -1.38 13.06 -14.61
CA SER A 60 -1.46 12.69 -16.03
C SER A 60 -2.83 12.96 -16.67
N ILE A 61 -3.77 13.60 -15.97
CA ILE A 61 -5.14 13.90 -16.44
C ILE A 61 -5.40 15.41 -16.64
N THR A 62 -4.45 16.28 -16.27
CA THR A 62 -4.54 17.72 -16.56
C THR A 62 -4.00 18.03 -17.98
N PRO A 63 -4.80 18.65 -18.86
CA PRO A 63 -4.44 18.97 -20.25
C PRO A 63 -3.39 20.09 -20.37
#